data_AF-A0A7X3T8P2-F1
#
_entry.id   AF-A0A7X3T8P2-F1
#
_cell.length_a   1.000
_cell.length_b   1.000
_cell.length_c   1.000
_cell.angle_alpha   90.00
_cell.angle_beta   90.00
_cell.angle_gamma   90.00
#
_symmetry.space_group_name_H-M   'P 1'
#
loop_
_entity.id
_entity.type
_entity.pdbx_description
1 polymer ?
#
loop_
_entity_poly.entity_id
_entity_poly.type
_entity_poly.pdbx_seq_one_letter_code
_entity_poly.pdbx_strand_id
1 'polypeptide(L)' 'MAKRRTFTPEFKAEVVLEALRGETSQAEVCRRHNLSEDQVSK' A
#
# COMPACT_ATOMS: atom_id res chain seq x y z
N MET A 1 -20.30 7.05 10.44
CA MET A 1 -18.92 6.51 10.51
C MET A 1 -18.64 5.80 9.19
N ALA A 2 -17.57 6.14 8.47
CA ALA A 2 -17.22 5.42 7.24
C ALA A 2 -16.75 4.00 7.58
N LYS A 3 -17.22 2.99 6.83
CA LYS A 3 -16.76 1.61 6.99
C LYS A 3 -15.27 1.54 6.65
N ARG A 4 -14.44 1.22 7.64
CA ARG A 4 -12.99 1.06 7.43
C ARG A 4 -12.75 -0.17 6.55
N ARG A 5 -11.91 -0.01 5.53
CA ARG A 5 -11.39 -1.13 4.74
C ARG A 5 -10.42 -1.92 5.61
N THR A 6 -10.49 -3.24 5.53
CA THR A 6 -9.51 -4.16 6.12
C THR A 6 -8.72 -4.79 5.00
N PHE A 7 -7.39 -4.74 5.13
CA PHE A 7 -6.46 -5.41 4.23
C PHE A 7 -5.93 -6.67 4.89
N THR A 8 -5.80 -7.74 4.12
CA THR A 8 -5.23 -8.99 4.62
C THR A 8 -3.72 -8.82 4.86
N PRO A 9 -3.11 -9.64 5.72
CA PRO A 9 -1.66 -9.63 5.92
C PRO A 9 -0.86 -9.84 4.63
N GLU A 10 -1.33 -10.72 3.75
CA GLU A 10 -0.68 -11.08 2.49
C GLU A 10 -0.64 -9.86 1.56
N PHE A 11 -1.77 -9.17 1.42
CA PHE A 11 -1.84 -7.95 0.62
C PHE A 11 -0.87 -6.87 1.13
N LYS A 12 -0.76 -6.68 2.45
CA LYS A 12 0.16 -5.71 3.03
C LYS A 12 1.62 -6.08 2.72
N ALA A 13 1.96 -7.36 2.81
CA ALA A 13 3.30 -7.83 2.50
C ALA A 13 3.65 -7.57 1.02
N GLU A 14 2.74 -7.89 0.09
CA GLU A 14 2.92 -7.63 -1.34
C GLU A 14 3.16 -6.15 -1.63
N VAL A 15 2.33 -5.26 -1.08
CA VAL A 15 2.44 -3.80 -1.26
C VAL A 15 3.78 -3.26 -0.75
N VAL A 16 4.20 -3.68 0.44
CA VAL A 16 5.48 -3.25 1.02
C VAL A 16 6.65 -3.77 0.20
N LEU A 17 6.60 -5.03 -0.25
CA LEU A 17 7.64 -5.61 -1.10
C LEU A 17 7.74 -4.89 -2.45
N GLU A 18 6.62 -4.54 -3.09
CA GLU A 18 6.62 -3.76 -4.34
C GLU A 18 7.27 -2.39 -4.12
N ALA A 19 6.87 -1.67 -3.07
CA ALA A 19 7.45 -0.37 -2.74
C ALA A 19 8.96 -0.44 -2.44
N LEU A 20 9.43 -1.53 -1.82
CA LEU A 20 10.84 -1.75 -1.51
C LEU A 20 11.67 -2.17 -2.74
N ARG A 21 11.07 -2.87 -3.71
CA ARG A 21 11.77 -3.26 -4.96
C ARG A 21 12.17 -2.04 -5.79
N GLY A 22 11.43 -0.93 -5.67
CA GLY A 22 11.73 0.32 -6.38
C GLY A 22 11.46 0.26 -7.88
N GLU A 23 10.82 -0.80 -8.38
CA GLU A 23 10.35 -0.93 -9.77
C GLU A 23 9.22 0.07 -10.06
N THR A 24 8.44 0.41 -9.02
CA THR A 24 7.39 1.43 -9.03
C THR A 24 7.60 2.36 -7.85
N SER A 25 7.27 3.64 -8.02
CA SER A 25 7.32 4.59 -6.91
C SER A 25 6.23 4.28 -5.88
N GLN A 26 6.49 4.57 -4.60
CA GLN A 26 5.52 4.40 -3.53
C GLN A 26 4.17 5.11 -3.84
N ALA A 27 4.22 6.28 -4.47
CA ALA A 27 3.03 7.03 -4.91
C ALA A 27 2.22 6.31 -6.00
N GLU A 28 2.87 5.56 -6.90
CA GLU A 28 2.18 4.74 -7.90
C GLU A 28 1.51 3.53 -7.26
N VAL A 29 2.19 2.85 -6.33
CA VAL A 29 1.63 1.74 -5.57
C VAL A 29 0.40 2.21 -4.77
N CYS A 30 0.50 3.36 -4.09
CA CYS A 30 -0.61 3.92 -3.32
C CYS A 30 -1.82 4.25 -4.22
N ARG A 31 -1.61 4.86 -5.39
CA ARG A 31 -2.67 5.16 -6.35
C ARG A 31 -3.35 3.90 -6.89
N ARG A 32 -2.57 2.88 -7.24
CA ARG A 32 -3.08 1.61 -7.80
C ARG A 32 -3.99 0.87 -6.81
N HIS A 33 -3.63 0.90 -5.53
CA HIS A 33 -4.33 0.17 -4.47
C HIS A 33 -5.31 1.03 -3.66
N ASN A 34 -5.43 2.31 -4.03
CA ASN A 34 -6.22 3.31 -3.30
C ASN A 34 -5.84 3.33 -1.81
N LEU A 35 -4.53 3.47 -1.55
CA LEU A 35 -3.92 3.57 -0.23
C LEU A 35 -3.53 5.02 0.04
N SER A 36 -3.54 5.40 1.32
CA SER A 36 -2.86 6.62 1.78
C SER A 36 -1.36 6.35 1.87
N GLU A 37 -0.54 7.35 1.57
CA GLU A 37 0.93 7.25 1.73
C GLU A 37 1.31 6.89 3.18
N ASP A 38 0.54 7.38 4.17
CA ASP A 38 0.70 7.05 5.59
C ASP A 38 0.57 5.55 5.91
N GLN A 39 -0.02 4.76 5.02
CA GLN A 39 -0.16 3.30 5.21
C GLN A 39 1.04 2.51 4.70
N VAL A 40 1.92 3.14 3.91
CA VAL A 40 3.07 2.50 3.25
C VAL A 40 4.38 3.19 3.63
N SER A 41 4.33 4.33 4.34
CA SER A 41 5.50 5.04 4.85
C SER A 41 6.28 4.22 5.88
N LYS A 42 7.59 4.45 5.90
CA LYS A 42 8.56 3.88 6.84
C LYS A 42 8.36 4.43 8.27
#